data_AF-U6RV56-F1
#
_entry.id   AF-U6RV56-F1
#
_cell.length_a   1.000
_cell.length_b   1.000
_cell.length_c   1.000
_cell.angle_alpha   90.00
_cell.angle_beta   90.00
_cell.angle_gamma   90.00
#
_symmetry.space_group_name_H-M   'P 1'
#
loop_
_entity.id
_entity.type
_entity.pdbx_description
1 polymer ?
#
loop_
_entity_poly.entity_id
_entity_poly.type
_entity_poly.pdbx_seq_one_letter_code
_entity_poly.pdbx_strand_id
1 'polypeptide(L)' 'MNMSEFYSEFLFRYQTDAAPRHISINAYCISEGIEYRNFIKWYRENKKRLRES' A
#
# COMPACT_ATOMS: atom_id res chain seq x y z
N MET A 1 3.67 15.23 4.80
CA MET A 1 3.41 13.79 4.86
C MET A 1 4.75 13.06 4.83
N ASN A 2 5.05 12.24 5.83
CA ASN A 2 6.24 11.39 5.78
C ASN A 2 5.97 10.13 4.95
N MET A 3 7.03 9.42 4.56
CA MET A 3 6.92 8.26 3.67
C MET A 3 6.05 7.14 4.24
N SER A 4 6.00 6.98 5.58
CA SER A 4 5.17 5.97 6.23
C SER A 4 3.70 6.34 6.20
N GLU A 5 3.35 7.62 6.42
CA GLU A 5 1.97 8.09 6.29
C GLU A 5 1.47 7.91 4.86
N PHE A 6 2.32 8.25 3.87
CA PHE A 6 1.99 8.09 2.45
C PHE A 6 1.64 6.64 2.10
N TYR A 7 2.47 5.69 2.52
CA TYR A 7 2.19 4.28 2.23
C TYR A 7 1.01 3.72 3.02
N SER A 8 0.73 4.23 4.23
CA SER A 8 -0.47 3.88 4.97
C SER A 8 -1.74 4.37 4.27
N GLU A 9 -1.76 5.62 3.80
CA GLU A 9 -2.90 6.15 3.04
C GLU A 9 -3.08 5.42 1.71
N PHE A 10 -1.99 5.16 0.99
CA PHE A 10 -2.02 4.37 -0.24
C PHE A 10 -2.57 2.94 0.01
N LEU A 11 -2.12 2.27 1.07
CA LEU A 11 -2.63 0.95 1.43
C LEU A 11 -4.12 0.98 1.76
N PHE A 12 -4.58 2.01 2.47
CA PHE A 12 -6.00 2.21 2.77
C PHE A 12 -6.83 2.36 1.49
N ARG A 13 -6.43 3.27 0.59
CA ARG A 13 -7.11 3.47 -0.71
C ARG A 13 -7.11 2.19 -1.56
N TYR A 14 -6.00 1.45 -1.59
CA TYR A 14 -5.94 0.15 -2.25
C TYR A 14 -6.99 -0.81 -1.68
N GLN A 15 -7.09 -0.91 -0.35
CA GLN A 15 -8.01 -1.83 0.32
C GLN A 15 -9.48 -1.46 0.11
N THR A 16 -9.81 -0.17 0.04
CA THR A 16 -11.20 0.30 -0.14
C THR A 16 -11.66 0.30 -1.59
N ASP A 17 -10.79 0.69 -2.52
CA ASP A 17 -11.24 1.04 -3.88
C ASP A 17 -10.82 -0.01 -4.92
N ALA A 18 -9.61 -0.54 -4.79
CA ALA A 18 -8.98 -1.38 -5.81
C ALA A 18 -9.11 -2.88 -5.51
N ALA A 19 -8.90 -3.29 -4.25
CA ALA A 19 -8.98 -4.67 -3.82
C ALA A 19 -10.37 -5.31 -4.05
N PRO A 20 -11.51 -4.63 -3.76
CA PRO A 20 -12.84 -5.17 -4.06
C PRO A 20 -13.12 -5.34 -5.55
N ARG A 21 -12.37 -4.62 -6.41
CA ARG A 21 -12.43 -4.73 -7.88
C ARG A 21 -11.45 -5.77 -8.43
N HIS A 22 -10.83 -6.57 -7.56
CA HIS A 22 -9.82 -7.56 -7.91
C HIS A 22 -8.59 -6.99 -8.64
N ILE A 23 -8.29 -5.70 -8.45
CA ILE A 23 -7.05 -5.11 -8.96
C ILE A 23 -5.90 -5.57 -8.06
N SER A 24 -4.86 -6.14 -8.67
CA SER A 24 -3.67 -6.52 -7.91
C SER A 24 -2.93 -5.29 -7.36
N ILE A 25 -2.34 -5.41 -6.18
CA ILE A 25 -1.53 -4.33 -5.57
C ILE A 25 -0.41 -3.83 -6.50
N ASN A 26 0.16 -4.72 -7.33
CA ASN A 26 1.18 -4.32 -8.30
C ASN A 26 0.60 -3.45 -9.42
N ALA A 27 -0.57 -3.82 -9.97
CA ALA A 27 -1.26 -3.00 -10.96
C ALA A 27 -1.67 -1.64 -10.38
N TYR A 28 -2.11 -1.60 -9.12
CA TYR A 28 -2.47 -0.36 -8.44
C TYR A 28 -1.26 0.54 -8.14
N CYS A 29 -0.11 -0.06 -7.76
CA CYS A 29 1.16 0.67 -7.67
C CYS A 29 1.51 1.35 -8.99
N ILE A 30 1.39 0.64 -10.12
CA ILE A 30 1.66 1.19 -11.45
C ILE A 30 0.70 2.34 -11.78
N SER A 31 -0.60 2.19 -11.52
CA SER A 31 -1.59 3.24 -11.82
C SER A 31 -1.37 4.51 -11.00
N GLU A 32 -0.88 4.39 -9.76
CA GLU A 32 -0.60 5.52 -8.87
C GLU A 32 0.84 6.06 -9.00
N GLY A 33 1.65 5.53 -9.93
CA GLY A 33 3.05 5.95 -10.11
C GLY A 33 3.98 5.56 -8.95
N ILE A 34 3.62 4.55 -8.17
CA ILE A 34 4.35 4.09 -7.00
C ILE A 34 5.23 2.91 -7.38
N GLU A 35 6.52 2.99 -7.02
CA GLU A 35 7.43 1.88 -7.21
C GLU A 35 7.07 0.73 -6.25
N TYR A 36 6.56 -0.38 -6.81
CA TYR A 36 6.13 -1.55 -6.05
C TYR A 36 7.20 -2.07 -5.07
N ARG A 37 8.49 -2.00 -5.46
CA ARG A 37 9.61 -2.45 -4.63
C ARG A 37 9.73 -1.68 -3.32
N ASN A 38 9.52 -0.36 -3.35
CA ASN A 38 9.60 0.48 -2.16
C ASN A 38 8.38 0.25 -1.26
N PHE A 39 7.19 0.16 -1.87
CA PHE A 39 5.96 -0.15 -1.14
C PHE A 39 6.04 -1.52 -0.44
N ILE A 40 6.44 -2.58 -1.15
CA ILE A 40 6.46 -3.93 -0.58
C ILE A 40 7.51 -4.07 0.52
N LYS A 41 8.64 -3.36 0.42
CA LYS A 41 9.64 -3.28 1.48
C LYS A 41 9.03 -2.66 2.73
N TRP A 42 8.46 -1.46 2.60
CA TRP A 42 7.79 -0.77 3.70
C TRP A 42 6.67 -1.63 4.31
N TYR A 43 5.83 -2.25 3.48
CA TYR A 43 4.71 -3.07 3.94
C TYR A 43 5.19 -4.25 4.78
N ARG A 44 6.27 -4.93 4.36
CA ARG A 44 6.86 -6.05 5.13
C ARG A 44 7.43 -5.61 6.47
N GLU A 45 8.14 -4.48 6.49
CA GLU A 45 8.71 -3.89 7.70
C GLU A 45 7.62 -3.45 8.70
N ASN A 46 6.46 -3.00 8.19
CA ASN A 46 5.38 -2.44 9.00
C ASN A 46 4.22 -3.40 9.27
N LYS A 47 4.23 -4.61 8.68
CA LYS A 47 3.12 -5.58 8.76
C LYS A 47 2.75 -5.98 10.19
N LYS A 48 3.71 -6.04 11.11
CA LYS A 48 3.44 -6.34 12.53
C LYS A 48 2.67 -5.21 13.19
N ARG A 49 3.16 -3.97 13.04
CA ARG A 49 2.54 -2.75 13.57
C ARG A 49 1.12 -2.53 13.02
N LEU A 50 0.89 -2.86 11.75
CA LEU A 50 -0.43 -2.75 11.09
C LEU A 50 -1.46 -3.79 11.56
N ARG A 51 -1.05 -4.88 12.24
CA ARG A 51 -1.99 -5.88 12.81
C ARG A 51 -2.42 -5.56 14.24
N GLU A 52 -1.63 -4.73 14.93
CA GLU A 52 -1.83 -4.40 16.34
C GLU A 52 -2.55 -3.06 16.53
N SER A 53 -2.81 -2.32 15.45
CA SER A 53 -3.68 -1.13 15.40
C SER A 53 -5.06 -1.48 14.86
#